data_AF-A0A957HSU4-F1
#
_entry.id   AF-A0A957HSU4-F1
#
_cell.length_a   1.000
_cell.length_b   1.000
_cell.length_c   1.000
_cell.angle_alpha   90.00
_cell.angle_beta   90.00
_cell.angle_gamma   90.00
#
_symmetry.space_group_name_H-M   'P 1'
#
loop_
_entity.id
_entity.type
_entity.pdbx_description
1 polymer ?
#
loop_
_entity_poly.entity_id
_entity_poly.type
_entity_poly.pdbx_seq_one_letter_code
_entity_poly.pdbx_strand_id
1 'polypeptide(L)'
;MLNEITYDRSERIYKWIDPESGQIFTAPSRQKHELFKTAVAMLDPDLYQVATSMIDQHPQIERVVWKAVELVTENRVDAFDVPKGDVIAMVDSSDGYGRYAVSLTDGYHVCQCEHWQSFSAPLIESGARVCKHVAAVWLWQSTRQENF
;
A
#
# COMPACT_ATOMS: atom_id res chain seq x y z
N MET A 1 0.34 -12.53 -2.42
CA MET A 1 0.97 -13.17 -3.62
C MET A 1 0.66 -12.33 -4.86
N LEU A 2 1.16 -11.09 -4.93
CA LEU A 2 1.03 -10.20 -6.11
C LEU A 2 2.39 -9.91 -6.79
N ASN A 3 3.45 -10.59 -6.33
CA ASN A 3 4.84 -10.35 -6.72
C ASN A 3 5.28 -11.03 -8.02
N GLU A 4 4.40 -11.74 -8.70
CA GLU A 4 4.74 -12.49 -9.92
C GLU A 4 4.51 -11.69 -11.21
N ILE A 5 4.71 -10.37 -11.16
CA ILE A 5 4.80 -9.58 -12.40
C ILE A 5 6.20 -9.80 -12.99
N THR A 6 6.26 -10.66 -14.00
CA THR A 6 7.48 -11.00 -14.72
C THR A 6 7.69 -10.09 -15.92
N TYR A 7 8.94 -9.86 -16.29
CA TYR A 7 9.28 -9.06 -17.47
C TYR A 7 9.79 -9.97 -18.59
N ASP A 8 9.03 -10.05 -19.68
CA ASP A 8 9.47 -10.70 -20.90
C ASP A 8 10.37 -9.75 -21.70
N ARG A 9 11.66 -10.06 -21.74
CA ARG A 9 12.67 -9.25 -22.45
C ARG A 9 12.56 -9.37 -23.96
N SER A 10 12.09 -10.50 -24.48
CA SER A 10 11.98 -10.76 -25.91
C SER A 10 10.86 -9.92 -26.54
N GLU A 11 9.74 -9.82 -25.83
CA GLU A 11 8.55 -9.09 -26.26
C GLU A 11 8.47 -7.68 -25.65
N ARG A 12 9.35 -7.35 -24.69
CA ARG A 12 9.38 -6.07 -23.96
C ARG A 12 8.05 -5.74 -23.29
N ILE A 13 7.43 -6.74 -22.66
CA ILE A 13 6.16 -6.63 -21.95
C ILE A 13 6.27 -7.19 -20.54
N TYR A 14 5.47 -6.66 -19.62
CA TYR A 14 5.22 -7.28 -18.33
C TYR A 14 4.09 -8.29 -18.47
N LYS A 15 4.22 -9.43 -17.78
CA LYS A 15 3.24 -10.49 -17.72
C LYS A 15 2.90 -10.77 -16.26
N TRP A 16 1.63 -10.92 -15.98
CA TRP A 16 1.13 -11.43 -14.70
C TRP A 16 0.17 -12.56 -15.00
N ILE A 17 0.30 -13.64 -14.25
CA ILE A 17 -0.57 -14.82 -14.38
C ILE A 17 -1.46 -14.82 -13.16
N ASP A 18 -2.77 -14.80 -13.37
CA ASP A 18 -3.73 -14.97 -12.30
C ASP A 18 -3.53 -16.35 -11.66
N PRO A 19 -3.18 -16.43 -10.37
CA PRO A 19 -2.92 -17.70 -9.70
C PRO A 19 -4.16 -18.61 -9.63
N GLU A 20 -5.38 -18.07 -9.72
CA GLU A 20 -6.61 -18.87 -9.62
C GLU A 20 -7.05 -19.42 -10.98
N SER A 21 -7.13 -18.56 -12.01
CA SER A 21 -7.62 -18.96 -13.33
C SER A 21 -6.52 -19.39 -14.31
N GLY A 22 -5.26 -19.04 -14.05
CA GLY A 22 -4.15 -19.17 -14.99
C GLY A 22 -4.19 -18.17 -16.15
N GLN A 23 -5.11 -17.20 -16.13
CA GLN A 23 -5.22 -16.18 -17.18
C GLN A 23 -3.99 -15.27 -17.18
N ILE A 24 -3.47 -14.99 -18.37
CA ILE A 24 -2.30 -14.13 -18.54
C ILE A 24 -2.74 -12.71 -18.88
N PHE A 25 -2.31 -11.76 -18.07
CA PHE A 25 -2.46 -10.33 -18.29
C PHE A 25 -1.12 -9.73 -18.69
N THR A 26 -1.15 -8.78 -19.62
CA THR A 26 0.06 -8.16 -20.14
C THR A 26 -0.04 -6.65 -20.16
N ALA A 27 1.07 -5.96 -19.90
CA ALA A 27 1.18 -4.52 -20.12
C ALA A 27 2.52 -4.16 -20.78
N PRO A 28 2.60 -3.05 -21.53
CA PRO A 28 3.87 -2.59 -22.10
C PRO A 28 4.96 -2.41 -21.04
N SER A 29 6.25 -2.56 -21.40
CA SER A 29 7.42 -2.35 -20.53
C SER A 29 7.48 -1.00 -19.78
N ARG A 30 6.65 -0.03 -20.14
CA ARG A 30 6.56 1.28 -19.47
C ARG A 30 5.42 1.38 -18.45
N GLN A 31 4.58 0.36 -18.35
CA GLN A 31 3.31 0.41 -17.62
C GLN A 31 3.17 -0.75 -16.61
N LYS A 32 4.26 -1.14 -15.94
CA LYS A 32 4.22 -2.17 -14.88
C LYS A 32 3.15 -1.89 -13.82
N HIS A 33 3.00 -0.62 -13.46
CA HIS A 33 2.05 -0.17 -12.44
C HIS A 33 0.60 -0.38 -12.86
N GLU A 34 0.26 -0.23 -14.16
CA GLU A 34 -1.10 -0.51 -14.64
C GLU A 34 -1.43 -2.00 -14.52
N LEU A 35 -0.47 -2.88 -14.83
CA LEU A 35 -0.66 -4.31 -14.62
C LEU A 35 -0.83 -4.68 -13.14
N PHE A 36 -0.08 -4.01 -12.26
CA PHE A 36 -0.24 -4.16 -10.82
C PHE A 36 -1.63 -3.71 -10.35
N LYS A 37 -2.10 -2.54 -10.77
CA LYS A 37 -3.46 -2.04 -10.44
C LYS A 37 -4.53 -3.04 -10.87
N THR A 38 -4.43 -3.58 -12.09
CA THR A 38 -5.34 -4.62 -12.60
C THR A 38 -5.30 -5.88 -11.75
N ALA A 39 -4.10 -6.35 -11.38
CA ALA A 39 -3.94 -7.54 -10.55
C ALA A 39 -4.55 -7.35 -9.15
N VAL A 40 -4.37 -6.17 -8.53
CA VAL A 40 -5.01 -5.83 -7.25
C VAL A 40 -6.53 -5.77 -7.40
N ALA A 41 -7.06 -5.13 -8.44
CA ALA A 41 -8.51 -5.05 -8.67
C ALA A 41 -9.18 -6.43 -8.81
N MET A 42 -8.44 -7.43 -9.30
CA MET A 42 -8.94 -8.80 -9.44
C MET A 42 -8.80 -9.62 -8.15
N LEU A 43 -7.64 -9.56 -7.49
CA LEU A 43 -7.33 -10.42 -6.33
C LEU A 43 -7.79 -9.85 -4.99
N ASP A 44 -7.91 -8.53 -4.89
CA ASP A 44 -8.30 -7.83 -3.66
C ASP A 44 -9.16 -6.59 -4.02
N PRO A 45 -10.40 -6.81 -4.50
CA PRO A 45 -11.26 -5.73 -4.98
C PRO A 45 -11.60 -4.71 -3.90
N ASP A 46 -11.72 -5.14 -2.63
CA ASP A 46 -11.99 -4.25 -1.50
C ASP A 46 -10.80 -3.30 -1.27
N LEU A 47 -9.57 -3.83 -1.26
CA LEU A 47 -8.36 -3.00 -1.18
C LEU A 47 -8.23 -2.04 -2.36
N TYR A 48 -8.53 -2.50 -3.57
CA TYR A 48 -8.52 -1.65 -4.75
C TYR A 48 -9.53 -0.50 -4.62
N GLN A 49 -10.74 -0.78 -4.17
CA GLN A 49 -11.82 0.21 -4.04
C GLN A 49 -11.49 1.25 -2.96
N VAL A 50 -11.00 0.82 -1.80
CA VAL A 50 -10.59 1.75 -0.72
C VAL A 50 -9.41 2.60 -1.18
N ALA A 51 -8.41 2.01 -1.84
CA ALA A 51 -7.26 2.74 -2.37
C ALA A 51 -7.68 3.79 -3.41
N THR A 52 -8.53 3.43 -4.37
CA THR A 52 -9.02 4.38 -5.38
C THR A 52 -9.86 5.49 -4.75
N SER A 53 -10.75 5.19 -3.80
CA SER A 53 -11.51 6.22 -3.08
C SER A 53 -10.61 7.20 -2.34
N MET A 54 -9.55 6.71 -1.69
CA MET A 54 -8.56 7.56 -1.02
C MET A 54 -7.83 8.49 -2.00
N ILE A 55 -7.54 7.99 -3.21
CA ILE A 55 -6.88 8.77 -4.27
C ILE A 55 -7.83 9.81 -4.86
N ASP A 56 -9.09 9.46 -5.09
CA ASP A 56 -10.09 10.38 -5.62
C ASP A 56 -10.32 11.56 -4.66
N GLN A 57 -10.34 11.28 -3.35
CA GLN A 57 -10.44 12.31 -2.31
C GLN A 57 -9.14 13.14 -2.19
N HIS A 58 -7.97 12.51 -2.41
CA HIS A 58 -6.67 13.14 -2.23
C HIS A 58 -5.70 12.80 -3.38
N PRO A 59 -5.84 13.43 -4.56
CA PRO A 59 -5.06 13.05 -5.75
C PRO A 59 -3.54 13.17 -5.57
N GLN A 60 -3.09 14.11 -4.75
CA GLN A 60 -1.68 14.35 -4.48
C GLN A 60 -0.96 13.18 -3.79
N ILE A 61 -1.70 12.23 -3.20
CA ILE A 61 -1.13 11.06 -2.53
C ILE A 61 -1.18 9.78 -3.37
N GLU A 62 -1.59 9.82 -4.65
CA GLU A 62 -1.71 8.64 -5.53
C GLU A 62 -0.50 7.71 -5.45
N ARG A 63 0.70 8.27 -5.62
CA ARG A 63 1.94 7.50 -5.59
C ARG A 63 2.20 6.86 -4.22
N VAL A 64 1.79 7.52 -3.14
CA VAL A 64 1.94 7.01 -1.77
C VAL A 64 0.96 5.87 -1.52
N VAL A 65 -0.28 6.02 -1.99
CA VAL A 65 -1.34 5.02 -1.83
C VAL A 65 -0.99 3.74 -2.59
N TRP A 66 -0.55 3.81 -3.85
CA TRP A 66 -0.17 2.59 -4.57
C TRP A 66 1.02 1.86 -3.96
N LYS A 67 1.99 2.58 -3.40
CA LYS A 67 3.07 1.97 -2.59
C LYS A 67 2.55 1.34 -1.31
N ALA A 68 1.52 1.90 -0.70
CA ALA A 68 0.89 1.34 0.48
C ALA A 68 0.12 0.05 0.16
N VAL A 69 -0.57 0.00 -0.99
CA VAL A 69 -1.21 -1.22 -1.52
C VAL A 69 -0.19 -2.35 -1.69
N GLU A 70 1.00 -2.06 -2.23
CA GLU A 70 2.11 -3.05 -2.29
C GLU A 70 2.41 -3.63 -0.89
N LEU A 71 2.50 -2.78 0.14
CA LEU A 71 2.78 -3.23 1.51
C LEU A 71 1.65 -4.11 2.08
N VAL A 72 0.39 -3.74 1.86
CA VAL A 72 -0.77 -4.51 2.37
C VAL A 72 -0.87 -5.86 1.66
N THR A 73 -0.73 -5.89 0.33
CA THR A 73 -0.82 -7.12 -0.49
C THR A 73 0.31 -8.11 -0.23
N GLU A 74 1.42 -7.62 0.32
CA GLU A 74 2.56 -8.43 0.77
C GLU A 74 2.50 -8.79 2.26
N ASN A 75 1.39 -8.48 2.95
CA ASN A 75 1.22 -8.70 4.39
C ASN A 75 2.35 -8.08 5.24
N ARG A 76 2.84 -6.89 4.83
CA ARG A 76 3.90 -6.15 5.55
C ARG A 76 3.39 -5.25 6.68
N VAL A 77 2.09 -5.27 6.95
CA VAL A 77 1.46 -4.53 8.05
C VAL A 77 1.15 -5.50 9.17
N ASP A 78 1.83 -5.35 10.31
CA ASP A 78 1.54 -6.05 11.56
C ASP A 78 0.84 -5.06 12.50
N ALA A 79 -0.49 -5.06 12.45
CA ALA A 79 -1.33 -4.23 13.30
C ALA A 79 -1.57 -4.94 14.64
N PHE A 80 -1.61 -4.17 15.73
CA PHE A 80 -1.83 -4.70 17.07
C PHE A 80 -3.27 -4.47 17.51
N ASP A 81 -3.97 -5.55 17.95
CA ASP A 81 -5.33 -5.45 18.50
C ASP A 81 -5.40 -4.57 19.75
N VAL A 82 -4.32 -4.61 20.56
CA VAL A 82 -4.12 -3.73 21.70
C VAL A 82 -2.83 -2.93 21.46
N PRO A 83 -2.90 -1.60 21.40
CA PRO A 83 -1.72 -0.76 21.20
C PRO A 83 -0.62 -1.06 22.23
N LYS A 84 0.64 -1.10 21.78
CA LYS A 84 1.82 -1.23 22.65
C LYS A 84 2.30 0.17 23.02
N GLY A 85 1.67 0.74 24.06
CA GLY A 85 1.75 2.19 24.29
C GLY A 85 0.99 2.91 23.17
N ASP A 86 1.64 3.88 22.52
CA ASP A 86 1.03 4.62 21.42
C ASP A 86 1.18 3.92 20.06
N VAL A 87 1.96 2.83 19.97
CA VAL A 87 2.21 2.12 18.71
C VAL A 87 1.03 1.20 18.38
N ILE A 88 0.41 1.44 17.22
CA ILE A 88 -0.76 0.68 16.74
C ILE A 88 -0.41 -0.34 15.66
N ALA A 89 0.70 -0.14 14.94
CA ALA A 89 1.15 -1.07 13.92
C ALA A 89 2.66 -0.95 13.68
N MET A 90 3.25 -2.02 13.18
CA MET A 90 4.59 -2.05 12.63
C MET A 90 4.52 -2.39 11.15
N VAL A 91 5.18 -1.59 10.31
CA VAL A 91 5.16 -1.78 8.85
C VAL A 91 6.57 -2.04 8.33
N ASP A 92 6.77 -3.18 7.67
CA ASP A 92 8.05 -3.51 7.04
C ASP A 92 8.28 -2.67 5.79
N SER A 93 9.49 -2.16 5.61
CA SER A 93 9.83 -1.40 4.41
C SER A 93 9.78 -2.30 3.16
N SER A 94 9.25 -1.76 2.06
CA SER A 94 9.21 -2.44 0.75
C SER A 94 10.59 -2.87 0.21
N ASP A 95 11.68 -2.22 0.64
CA ASP A 95 13.07 -2.54 0.24
C ASP A 95 13.74 -3.59 1.14
N GLY A 96 13.05 -4.10 2.16
CA GLY A 96 13.55 -5.12 3.08
C GLY A 96 14.47 -4.59 4.19
N TYR A 97 14.73 -3.28 4.24
CA TYR A 97 15.53 -2.67 5.30
C TYR A 97 14.68 -1.74 6.18
N GLY A 98 14.50 -2.16 7.43
CA GLY A 98 13.81 -1.37 8.43
C GLY A 98 12.33 -1.72 8.58
N ARG A 99 11.87 -1.62 9.83
CA ARG A 99 10.49 -1.81 10.25
C ARG A 99 10.06 -0.58 11.01
N TYR A 100 9.02 0.09 10.54
CA TYR A 100 8.63 1.41 11.03
C TYR A 100 7.39 1.31 11.91
N ALA A 101 7.48 1.88 13.10
CA ALA A 101 6.32 2.05 13.96
C ALA A 101 5.39 3.11 13.37
N VAL A 102 4.11 2.79 13.36
CA VAL A 102 3.01 3.73 13.20
C VAL A 102 2.30 3.83 14.55
N SER A 103 2.24 5.05 15.07
CA SER A 103 1.66 5.36 16.37
C SER A 103 0.43 6.25 16.22
N LEU A 104 -0.45 6.23 17.22
CA LEU A 104 -1.55 7.18 17.35
C LEU A 104 -1.18 8.19 18.45
N THR A 105 -0.95 9.44 18.07
CA THR A 105 -0.58 10.53 18.99
C THR A 105 -1.57 11.67 18.82
N ASP A 106 -2.24 12.05 19.90
CA ASP A 106 -3.27 13.11 19.90
C ASP A 106 -4.36 12.92 18.83
N GLY A 107 -4.71 11.66 18.52
CA GLY A 107 -5.69 11.31 17.49
C GLY A 107 -5.14 11.27 16.06
N TYR A 108 -3.85 11.54 15.86
CA TYR A 108 -3.19 11.51 14.56
C TYR A 108 -2.25 10.32 14.40
N HIS A 109 -2.24 9.73 13.21
CA HIS A 109 -1.26 8.70 12.88
C HIS A 109 0.11 9.34 12.65
N VAL A 110 1.14 8.83 13.31
CA VAL A 110 2.52 9.32 13.23
C VAL A 110 3.44 8.17 12.85
N CYS A 111 4.36 8.40 11.92
CA CYS A 111 5.32 7.39 11.48
C CYS A 111 6.76 7.81 11.77
N GLN A 112 7.61 6.83 12.05
CA GLN A 112 9.04 7.05 12.29
C GLN A 112 9.91 6.93 11.04
N CYS A 113 9.33 6.79 9.84
CA CYS A 113 10.14 6.68 8.62
C CYS A 113 10.79 8.02 8.25
N GLU A 114 11.92 7.96 7.54
CA GLU A 114 12.65 9.14 7.07
C GLU A 114 11.74 10.11 6.30
N HIS A 115 10.93 9.59 5.38
CA HIS A 115 9.99 10.39 4.58
C HIS A 115 9.00 11.20 5.44
N TRP A 116 8.65 10.70 6.63
CA TRP A 116 7.83 11.42 7.59
C TRP A 116 8.66 12.46 8.36
N GLN A 117 9.80 12.04 8.92
CA GLN A 117 10.67 12.86 9.76
C GLN A 117 11.30 14.03 9.00
N SER A 118 11.59 13.86 7.71
CA SER A 118 12.11 14.88 6.81
C SER A 118 11.04 15.82 6.24
N PHE A 119 9.78 15.68 6.67
CA PHE A 119 8.64 16.46 6.17
C PHE A 119 8.41 16.31 4.65
N SER A 120 8.92 15.24 4.04
CA SER A 120 8.78 14.99 2.59
C SER A 120 7.50 14.25 2.23
N ALA A 121 6.85 13.59 3.19
CA ALA A 121 5.55 12.97 2.99
C ALA A 121 4.47 14.04 2.79
N PRO A 122 3.58 13.86 1.80
CA PRO A 122 2.54 14.84 1.46
C PRO A 122 1.53 15.04 2.59
N LEU A 123 0.89 16.20 2.58
CA LEU A 123 -0.26 16.52 3.43
C LEU A 123 -1.56 16.29 2.64
N ILE A 124 -2.58 15.81 3.34
CA ILE A 124 -3.96 15.85 2.87
C ILE A 124 -4.68 17.09 3.42
N GLU A 125 -5.88 17.36 2.94
CA GLU A 125 -6.63 18.60 3.25
C GLU A 125 -6.91 18.79 4.75
N SER A 126 -7.02 17.71 5.50
CA SER A 126 -7.17 17.75 6.97
C SER A 126 -5.90 18.18 7.72
N GLY A 127 -4.79 18.39 7.02
CA GLY A 127 -3.48 18.67 7.61
C GLY A 127 -2.74 17.42 8.11
N ALA A 128 -3.32 16.22 7.95
CA ALA A 128 -2.61 14.98 8.24
C ALA A 128 -1.51 14.72 7.20
N ARG A 129 -0.35 14.29 7.67
CA ARG A 129 0.74 13.82 6.81
C ARG A 129 0.53 12.36 6.47
N VAL A 130 0.87 11.96 5.25
CA VAL A 130 0.63 10.59 4.76
C VAL A 130 1.87 10.06 4.07
N CYS A 131 2.64 9.24 4.78
CA CYS A 131 3.69 8.42 4.17
C CYS A 131 3.11 7.05 3.78
N LYS A 132 3.88 6.24 3.02
CA LYS A 132 3.41 4.91 2.56
C LYS A 132 3.02 3.98 3.71
N HIS A 133 3.67 4.09 4.88
CA HIS A 133 3.37 3.24 6.04
C HIS A 133 2.06 3.65 6.73
N VAL A 134 1.80 4.96 6.86
CA VAL A 134 0.54 5.48 7.41
C VAL A 134 -0.61 5.12 6.48
N ALA A 135 -0.45 5.34 5.17
CA ALA A 135 -1.42 4.91 4.19
C ALA A 135 -1.64 3.39 4.24
N ALA A 136 -0.60 2.58 4.43
CA ALA A 136 -0.74 1.12 4.52
C ALA A 136 -1.54 0.70 5.75
N VAL A 137 -1.33 1.35 6.89
CA VAL A 137 -2.14 1.11 8.11
C VAL A 137 -3.59 1.50 7.88
N TRP A 138 -3.88 2.65 7.28
CA TRP A 138 -5.25 3.07 6.97
C TRP A 138 -5.95 2.11 6.02
N LEU A 139 -5.27 1.70 4.94
CA LEU A 139 -5.80 0.72 3.99
C LEU A 139 -6.06 -0.62 4.68
N TRP A 140 -5.11 -1.10 5.50
CA TRP A 140 -5.25 -2.34 6.25
C TRP A 140 -6.43 -2.28 7.21
N GLN A 141 -6.58 -1.20 7.99
CA GLN A 141 -7.70 -1.02 8.92
C GLN A 141 -9.04 -0.98 8.17
N SER A 142 -9.08 -0.33 7.02
CA SER A 142 -10.32 -0.19 6.24
C SER A 142 -10.76 -1.48 5.53
N THR A 143 -9.87 -2.46 5.38
CA THR A 143 -10.11 -3.64 4.52
C THR A 143 -9.96 -4.97 5.24
N ARG A 144 -9.12 -5.03 6.29
CA ARG A 144 -8.76 -6.27 7.00
C ARG A 144 -9.12 -6.25 8.48
N GLN A 145 -9.39 -5.08 9.06
CA GLN A 145 -9.94 -5.00 10.41
C GLN A 145 -11.43 -5.34 10.33
N GLU A 146 -11.79 -6.60 10.54
CA GLU A 146 -13.17 -7.00 10.72
C GLU A 146 -13.77 -6.17 11.89
N ASN A 147 -14.92 -5.55 11.65
CA ASN A 147 -15.69 -4.88 12.69
C ASN A 147 -16.11 -5.93 13.73
N PHE A 148 -15.34 -6.04 14.82
CA PHE A 148 -15.76 -6.74 16.04
C PHE A 148 -16.70 -5.85 16.86
#